data_AF-A0A3M1D5E7-F1
#
_entry.id   AF-A0A3M1D5E7-F1
#
_cell.length_a   1.000
_cell.length_b   1.000
_cell.length_c   1.000
_cell.angle_alpha   90.00
_cell.angle_beta   90.00
_cell.angle_gamma   90.00
#
_symmetry.space_group_name_H-M   'P 1'
#
loop_
_entity.id
_entity.type
_entity.pdbx_description
1 polymer ?
#
loop_
_entity_poly.entity_id
_entity_poly.type
_entity_poly.pdbx_seq_one_letter_code
_entity_poly.pdbx_strand_id
1 'polypeptide(L)'
;MPTRCGLPLLLLLSATACGHRGWQPDDDDAGHDGGHDGGADDHEAEARFARDYAEAICQYYVDCDLLEIAGGDLETCIEVNEESVLAWLLSDSCEFDPSLTDDCLDEVAALSCDPTGARMDACESLCGDSETP
;
A
#
# COMPACT_ATOMS: atom_id res chain seq x y z
N MET A 1 35.33 3.08 -4.06
CA MET A 1 34.32 4.16 -4.02
C MET A 1 33.04 3.58 -4.61
N PRO A 2 32.06 3.14 -3.81
CA PRO A 2 30.74 2.83 -4.35
C PRO A 2 29.97 4.14 -4.52
N THR A 3 29.55 4.35 -5.77
CA THR A 3 28.74 5.49 -6.22
C THR A 3 27.30 5.29 -5.75
N ARG A 4 26.71 6.38 -5.26
CA ARG A 4 25.33 6.52 -4.78
C ARG A 4 24.30 5.92 -5.75
N CYS A 5 23.41 5.04 -5.26
CA CYS A 5 22.11 4.83 -5.89
C CYS A 5 21.21 6.00 -5.50
N GLY A 6 21.11 6.99 -6.38
CA GLY A 6 19.93 7.84 -6.41
C GLY A 6 18.75 6.98 -6.82
N LEU A 7 17.62 7.10 -6.13
CA LEU A 7 16.34 6.57 -6.59
C LEU A 7 15.85 7.42 -7.76
N PRO A 8 15.56 6.81 -8.91
CA PRO A 8 14.47 7.27 -9.74
C PRO A 8 13.41 6.17 -9.78
N LEU A 9 12.19 6.51 -9.33
CA LEU A 9 10.95 6.26 -10.06
C LEU A 9 10.99 5.07 -11.06
N LEU A 10 11.11 3.83 -10.57
CA LEU A 10 11.07 2.59 -11.36
C LEU A 10 11.07 1.37 -10.42
N LEU A 11 9.96 1.17 -9.70
CA LEU A 11 9.65 -0.12 -9.03
C LEU A 11 8.53 -0.87 -9.78
N LEU A 12 8.53 -0.76 -11.11
CA LEU A 12 7.93 -1.75 -12.00
C LEU A 12 9.07 -2.58 -12.57
N LEU A 13 8.92 -3.92 -12.54
CA LEU A 13 9.85 -4.97 -12.99
C LEU A 13 10.87 -5.47 -11.95
N SER A 14 10.42 -6.30 -11.00
CA SER A 14 11.23 -7.39 -10.42
C SER A 14 10.37 -8.56 -9.93
N ALA A 15 9.45 -9.05 -10.77
CA ALA A 15 8.82 -10.35 -10.56
C ALA A 15 9.30 -11.35 -11.61
N THR A 16 10.59 -11.67 -11.60
CA THR A 16 11.07 -12.92 -12.21
C THR A 16 12.25 -13.49 -11.45
N ALA A 17 12.06 -14.73 -11.00
CA ALA A 17 13.06 -15.69 -10.54
C ALA A 17 13.54 -15.57 -9.08
N CYS A 18 12.69 -15.97 -8.14
CA CYS A 18 13.12 -16.76 -6.99
C CYS A 18 12.18 -17.98 -6.79
N GLY A 19 12.63 -19.13 -7.30
CA GLY A 19 12.53 -20.41 -6.58
C GLY A 19 11.16 -21.03 -6.36
N HIS A 20 10.81 -21.97 -7.23
CA HIS A 20 9.93 -23.11 -6.93
C HIS A 20 10.36 -23.79 -5.60
N ARG A 21 9.61 -23.58 -4.52
CA ARG A 21 9.76 -24.36 -3.28
C ARG A 21 8.37 -24.72 -2.78
N GLY A 22 8.00 -25.98 -3.03
CA GLY A 22 6.72 -26.53 -2.63
C GLY A 22 6.49 -26.37 -1.13
N TRP A 23 5.30 -25.90 -0.79
CA TRP A 23 4.78 -25.93 0.56
C TRP A 23 3.55 -26.85 0.54
N GLN A 24 3.66 -27.98 1.23
CA GLN A 24 2.53 -28.84 1.55
C GLN A 24 1.90 -28.30 2.84
N PRO A 25 0.57 -28.28 2.96
CA PRO A 25 -0.09 -27.99 4.23
C PRO A 25 0.06 -29.21 5.15
N ASP A 26 0.68 -29.02 6.31
CA ASP A 26 0.55 -29.94 7.44
C ASP A 26 -0.54 -29.41 8.36
N ASP A 27 -1.67 -30.14 8.39
CA ASP A 27 -2.70 -30.08 9.41
C ASP A 27 -2.15 -30.61 10.74
N ASP A 28 -1.97 -29.76 11.74
CA ASP A 28 -1.84 -30.19 13.14
C ASP A 28 -2.53 -29.20 14.08
N ASP A 29 -3.70 -29.65 14.56
CA ASP A 29 -4.57 -29.08 15.57
C ASP A 29 -3.88 -29.04 16.95
N ALA A 30 -3.61 -27.84 17.48
CA ALA A 30 -3.13 -27.68 18.85
C ALA A 30 -3.72 -26.42 19.51
N GLY A 31 -4.90 -26.59 20.10
CA GLY A 31 -5.36 -25.92 21.32
C GLY A 31 -5.19 -24.39 21.42
N HIS A 32 -6.21 -23.65 20.99
CA HIS A 32 -6.35 -22.23 21.30
C HIS A 32 -7.42 -22.03 22.39
N ASP A 33 -7.02 -22.16 23.65
CA ASP A 33 -7.79 -21.68 24.80
C ASP A 33 -6.85 -20.79 25.63
N GLY A 34 -6.96 -19.48 25.40
CA GLY A 34 -6.09 -18.50 26.03
C GLY A 34 -6.36 -17.06 25.60
N GLY A 35 -7.42 -16.47 26.15
CA GLY A 35 -7.52 -15.02 26.34
C GLY A 35 -7.98 -14.20 25.14
N HIS A 36 -9.30 -14.12 24.94
CA HIS A 36 -9.90 -13.02 24.19
C HIS A 36 -10.06 -11.81 25.13
N ASP A 37 -8.93 -11.19 25.48
CA ASP A 37 -8.86 -9.94 26.24
C ASP A 37 -8.14 -8.89 25.37
N GLY A 38 -8.94 -8.05 24.70
CA GLY A 38 -8.65 -6.63 24.48
C GLY A 38 -7.53 -6.23 23.51
N GLY A 39 -7.73 -6.43 22.20
CA GLY A 39 -6.86 -5.85 21.16
C GLY A 39 -7.51 -5.84 19.78
N ALA A 40 -8.80 -5.50 19.72
CA ALA A 40 -9.39 -5.04 18.48
C ALA A 40 -9.16 -3.52 18.43
N ASP A 41 -8.67 -3.03 17.29
CA ASP A 41 -8.68 -1.61 16.86
C ASP A 41 -7.47 -0.72 17.19
N ASP A 42 -6.26 -1.26 17.37
CA ASP A 42 -5.05 -0.40 17.39
C ASP A 42 -4.70 0.17 15.99
N HIS A 43 -5.22 -0.44 14.91
CA HIS A 43 -4.91 -0.11 13.52
C HIS A 43 -6.15 0.08 12.62
N GLU A 44 -7.31 0.37 13.22
CA GLU A 44 -8.57 0.52 12.47
C GLU A 44 -8.49 1.68 11.46
N ALA A 45 -7.79 2.77 11.81
CA ALA A 45 -7.66 3.94 10.95
C ALA A 45 -6.78 3.64 9.73
N GLU A 46 -5.65 2.96 9.92
CA GLU A 46 -4.72 2.52 8.89
C GLU A 46 -5.41 1.54 7.93
N ALA A 47 -6.13 0.54 8.48
CA ALA A 47 -6.87 -0.43 7.67
C ALA A 47 -7.99 0.24 6.86
N ARG A 48 -8.70 1.20 7.45
CA ARG A 48 -9.73 1.97 6.74
C ARG A 48 -9.12 2.78 5.59
N PHE A 49 -8.08 3.56 5.88
CA PHE A 49 -7.42 4.37 4.86
C PHE A 49 -6.81 3.52 3.76
N ALA A 50 -6.16 2.38 4.08
CA ALA A 50 -5.59 1.48 3.09
C ALA A 50 -6.63 0.96 2.09
N ARG A 51 -7.81 0.56 2.58
CA ARG A 51 -8.93 0.14 1.71
C ARG A 51 -9.44 1.30 0.87
N ASP A 52 -9.73 2.44 1.49
CA ASP A 52 -10.32 3.59 0.79
C ASP A 52 -9.34 4.14 -0.29
N TYR A 53 -8.03 4.12 0.00
CA TYR A 53 -6.97 4.45 -0.96
C TYR A 53 -6.90 3.43 -2.10
N ALA A 54 -6.93 2.12 -1.78
CA ALA A 54 -6.87 1.04 -2.77
C ALA A 54 -8.04 1.10 -3.76
N GLU A 55 -9.25 1.36 -3.27
CA GLU A 55 -10.42 1.57 -4.11
C GLU A 55 -10.24 2.78 -5.03
N ALA A 56 -9.79 3.92 -4.49
CA ALA A 56 -9.60 5.15 -5.27
C ALA A 56 -8.53 5.00 -6.36
N ILE A 57 -7.36 4.46 -6.03
CA ILE A 57 -6.25 4.32 -6.99
C ILE A 57 -6.54 3.27 -8.06
N CYS A 58 -7.23 2.18 -7.71
CA CYS A 58 -7.61 1.15 -8.67
C CYS A 58 -8.75 1.62 -9.58
N GLN A 59 -9.68 2.45 -9.09
CA GLN A 59 -10.66 3.10 -9.94
C GLN A 59 -9.98 4.07 -10.94
N TYR A 60 -8.96 4.82 -10.50
CA TYR A 60 -8.12 5.60 -11.42
C TYR A 60 -7.48 4.72 -12.51
N TYR A 61 -6.96 3.53 -12.16
CA TYR A 61 -6.44 2.60 -13.15
C TYR A 61 -7.50 2.06 -14.10
N VAL A 62 -8.74 1.85 -13.65
CA VAL A 62 -9.87 1.50 -14.54
C VAL A 62 -10.14 2.65 -15.51
N ASP A 63 -10.30 3.86 -14.99
CA ASP A 63 -10.71 5.02 -15.79
C ASP A 63 -9.68 5.42 -16.85
N CYS A 64 -8.41 5.11 -16.58
CA CYS A 64 -7.28 5.39 -17.46
C CYS A 64 -6.80 4.17 -18.29
N ASP A 65 -7.50 3.04 -18.24
CA ASP A 65 -7.16 1.81 -18.97
C ASP A 65 -5.75 1.26 -18.61
N LEU A 66 -5.37 1.40 -17.34
CA LEU A 66 -4.05 1.00 -16.80
C LEU A 66 -4.09 -0.34 -16.05
N LEU A 67 -5.26 -0.93 -15.81
CA LEU A 67 -5.38 -2.23 -15.11
C LEU A 67 -4.62 -3.36 -15.81
N GLU A 68 -4.61 -3.40 -17.15
CA GLU A 68 -3.84 -4.40 -17.90
C GLU A 68 -2.32 -4.29 -17.63
N ILE A 69 -1.83 -3.08 -17.35
CA ILE A 69 -0.43 -2.82 -16.98
C ILE A 69 -0.18 -3.21 -15.52
N ALA A 70 -1.17 -3.00 -14.64
CA ALA A 70 -1.15 -3.42 -13.25
C ALA A 70 -1.29 -4.95 -13.07
N GLY A 71 -1.60 -5.69 -14.15
CA GLY A 71 -1.49 -7.14 -14.20
C GLY A 71 -2.69 -7.93 -13.69
N GLY A 72 -3.88 -7.32 -13.64
CA GLY A 72 -5.08 -8.01 -13.13
C GLY A 72 -6.40 -7.28 -13.39
N ASP A 73 -7.45 -7.80 -12.79
CA ASP A 73 -8.76 -7.15 -12.67
C ASP A 73 -8.83 -6.19 -11.47
N LEU A 74 -9.94 -5.46 -11.33
CA LEU A 74 -10.16 -4.49 -10.28
C LEU A 74 -10.08 -5.09 -8.88
N GLU A 75 -10.62 -6.30 -8.66
CA GLU A 75 -10.62 -6.95 -7.34
C GLU A 75 -9.18 -7.26 -6.91
N THR A 76 -8.41 -7.88 -7.81
CA THR A 76 -6.98 -8.16 -7.57
C THR A 76 -6.19 -6.87 -7.32
N CYS A 77 -6.49 -5.79 -8.05
CA CYS A 77 -5.85 -4.49 -7.83
C CYS A 77 -6.10 -3.97 -6.42
N ILE A 78 -7.36 -4.00 -5.97
CA ILE A 78 -7.76 -3.51 -4.65
C ILE A 78 -7.07 -4.33 -3.56
N GLU A 79 -7.14 -5.66 -3.62
CA GLU A 79 -6.52 -6.53 -2.62
C GLU A 79 -5.01 -6.28 -2.48
N VAL A 80 -4.29 -6.17 -3.61
CA VAL A 80 -2.84 -5.94 -3.61
C VAL A 80 -2.49 -4.54 -3.09
N ASN A 81 -3.24 -3.51 -3.49
CA ASN A 81 -2.96 -2.15 -3.02
C ASN A 81 -3.32 -1.98 -1.55
N GLU A 82 -4.44 -2.57 -1.08
CA GLU A 82 -4.84 -2.53 0.33
C GLU A 82 -3.79 -3.19 1.22
N GLU A 83 -3.34 -4.41 0.88
CA GLU A 83 -2.30 -5.11 1.62
C GLU A 83 -0.98 -4.32 1.62
N SER A 84 -0.57 -3.80 0.46
CA SER A 84 0.68 -3.06 0.31
C SER A 84 0.66 -1.74 1.10
N VAL A 85 -0.43 -0.98 1.05
CA VAL A 85 -0.57 0.30 1.76
C VAL A 85 -0.65 0.04 3.26
N LEU A 86 -1.44 -0.94 3.70
CA LEU A 86 -1.51 -1.30 5.11
C LEU A 86 -0.13 -1.71 5.66
N ALA A 87 0.62 -2.54 4.92
CA ALA A 87 1.96 -2.94 5.33
C ALA A 87 2.93 -1.75 5.43
N TRP A 88 2.80 -0.74 4.56
CA TRP A 88 3.58 0.49 4.64
C TRP A 88 3.22 1.33 5.87
N LEU A 89 1.94 1.53 6.14
CA LEU A 89 1.44 2.30 7.29
C LEU A 89 1.82 1.67 8.63
N LEU A 90 1.84 0.34 8.68
CA LEU A 90 2.22 -0.42 9.87
C LEU A 90 3.73 -0.61 10.03
N SER A 91 4.54 -0.09 9.10
CA SER A 91 6.00 -0.19 9.19
C SER A 91 6.53 0.71 10.32
N ASP A 92 7.59 0.28 11.01
CA ASP A 92 8.27 1.09 12.05
C ASP A 92 8.81 2.43 11.53
N SER A 93 8.90 2.59 10.21
CA SER A 93 9.31 3.84 9.55
C SER A 93 8.17 4.82 9.31
N CYS A 94 6.92 4.41 9.53
CA CYS A 94 5.76 5.26 9.33
C CYS A 94 5.22 5.77 10.67
N GLU A 95 5.31 7.08 10.90
CA GLU A 95 4.52 7.74 11.93
C GLU A 95 3.22 8.21 11.28
N PHE A 96 2.22 7.32 11.24
CA PHE A 96 0.96 7.57 10.54
C PHE A 96 0.25 8.82 11.07
N ASP A 97 0.02 9.80 10.20
CA ASP A 97 -0.75 11.00 10.48
C ASP A 97 -2.18 10.87 9.88
N PRO A 98 -3.18 10.47 10.68
CA PRO A 98 -4.55 10.31 10.19
C PRO A 98 -5.17 11.63 9.73
N SER A 99 -4.63 12.79 10.10
CA SER A 99 -5.18 14.09 9.71
C SER A 99 -4.99 14.41 8.23
N LEU A 100 -4.10 13.70 7.54
CA LEU A 100 -3.82 13.86 6.11
C LEU A 100 -4.57 12.86 5.22
N THR A 101 -5.34 11.95 5.81
CA THR A 101 -6.00 10.85 5.08
C THR A 101 -7.03 11.36 4.06
N ASP A 102 -7.91 12.28 4.45
CA ASP A 102 -8.89 12.89 3.54
C ASP A 102 -8.20 13.69 2.41
N ASP A 103 -7.19 14.50 2.75
CA ASP A 103 -6.45 15.29 1.75
C ASP A 103 -5.72 14.38 0.75
N CYS A 104 -5.13 13.27 1.20
CA CYS A 104 -4.52 12.28 0.31
C CYS A 104 -5.55 11.61 -0.61
N LEU A 105 -6.72 11.24 -0.08
CA LEU A 105 -7.77 10.64 -0.91
C LEU A 105 -8.30 11.63 -1.96
N ASP A 106 -8.42 12.92 -1.62
CA ASP A 106 -8.78 13.98 -2.56
C ASP A 106 -7.70 14.17 -3.65
N GLU A 107 -6.41 14.07 -3.31
CA GLU A 107 -5.31 14.09 -4.28
C GLU A 107 -5.39 12.91 -5.26
N VAL A 108 -5.64 11.69 -4.76
CA VAL A 108 -5.82 10.49 -5.59
C VAL A 108 -7.04 10.64 -6.50
N ALA A 109 -8.16 11.14 -5.99
CA ALA A 109 -9.37 11.38 -6.77
C ALA A 109 -9.19 12.49 -7.84
N ALA A 110 -8.25 13.41 -7.62
CA ALA A 110 -7.91 14.48 -8.57
C ALA A 110 -6.93 14.03 -9.67
N LEU A 111 -6.39 12.80 -9.59
CA LEU A 111 -5.50 12.27 -10.61
C LEU A 111 -6.18 12.23 -11.98
N SER A 112 -5.43 12.66 -12.98
CA SER A 112 -5.85 12.61 -14.38
C SER A 112 -5.04 11.55 -15.12
N CYS A 113 -5.59 10.99 -16.21
CA CYS A 113 -4.87 10.01 -17.02
C CYS A 113 -3.59 10.57 -17.68
N ASP A 114 -3.40 11.89 -17.65
CA ASP A 114 -2.09 12.51 -17.86
C ASP A 114 -1.42 12.73 -16.49
N PRO A 115 -0.39 11.95 -16.12
CA PRO A 115 0.27 12.07 -14.83
C PRO A 115 1.18 13.32 -14.74
N THR A 116 1.28 14.11 -15.82
CA THR A 116 2.18 15.25 -15.89
C THR A 116 1.69 16.36 -14.96
N GLY A 117 2.27 16.43 -13.77
CA GLY A 117 1.95 17.46 -12.77
C GLY A 117 0.96 17.01 -11.69
N ALA A 118 0.63 15.72 -11.64
CA ALA A 118 0.02 15.13 -10.45
C ALA A 118 0.93 15.38 -9.24
N ARG A 119 0.33 15.80 -8.13
CA ARG A 119 1.00 15.92 -6.84
C ARG A 119 0.23 15.11 -5.82
N MET A 120 0.96 14.38 -5.00
CA MET A 120 0.42 13.57 -3.91
C MET A 120 1.12 14.01 -2.63
N ASP A 121 1.18 15.33 -2.40
CA ASP A 121 1.98 15.93 -1.33
C ASP A 121 1.44 15.45 0.04
N ALA A 122 0.12 15.36 0.22
CA ALA A 122 -0.49 14.83 1.43
C ALA A 122 -0.24 13.33 1.60
N CYS A 123 -0.33 12.54 0.51
CA CYS A 123 -0.02 11.12 0.58
C CYS A 123 1.45 10.83 0.89
N GLU A 124 2.39 11.66 0.40
CA GLU A 124 3.82 11.55 0.71
C GLU A 124 4.12 11.88 2.17
N SER A 125 3.37 12.81 2.78
CA SER A 125 3.51 13.21 4.18
C SER A 125 2.76 12.34 5.19
N LEU A 126 1.96 11.35 4.75
CA LEU A 126 1.16 10.48 5.64
C LEU A 126 1.96 9.72 6.70
N CYS A 127 3.23 9.44 6.44
CA CYS A 127 4.13 8.76 7.38
C CYS A 127 5.13 9.71 8.05
N GLY A 128 4.83 11.01 8.00
CA GLY A 128 5.70 12.09 8.43
C GLY A 128 6.67 12.52 7.32
N ASP A 129 6.84 13.83 7.16
CA ASP A 129 8.02 14.36 6.50
C ASP A 129 9.23 13.96 7.35
N SER A 130 10.14 13.16 6.79
CA SER A 130 11.48 13.06 7.35
C SER A 130 12.16 14.42 7.20
N GLU A 131 11.82 15.38 8.07
CA GLU A 131 12.59 16.58 8.33
C GLU A 131 13.96 16.11 8.81
N THR A 132 14.83 15.85 7.83
CA THR A 132 16.24 15.60 8.08
C THR A 132 16.78 16.92 8.67
N PRO A 133 17.31 16.94 9.91
CA PRO A 133 17.86 18.16 10.50
C PRO A 133 19.03 18.74 9.71
#